data_AF-A0AA35K483-F1
#
_entry.id   AF-A0AA35K483-F1
#
_cell.length_a   1.000
_cell.length_b   1.000
_cell.length_c   1.000
_cell.angle_alpha   90.00
_cell.angle_beta   90.00
_cell.angle_gamma   90.00
#
_symmetry.space_group_name_H-M   'P 1'
#
loop_
_entity.id
_entity.type
_entity.pdbx_description
1 polymer ?
#
loop_
_entity_poly.entity_id
_entity_poly.type
_entity_poly.pdbx_seq_one_letter_code
_entity_poly.pdbx_strand_id
1 'polypeptide(L)'
;MKVPWSDHYALKARIDVPPPPYLGGELIWARPQRLMDPDRFRQALWDLSPPGDSLTEPVEGWNTQLLAAINEIAPKRPLRPRRNWAPWFTKELRKMKRDLRRLEREYGGVPVMELQEYLIGFL
;
A
#
# COMPACT_ATOMS: atom_id res chain seq x y z
N MET A 1 4.49 -13.28 -19.61
CA MET A 1 5.52 -12.30 -20.02
C MET A 1 6.85 -12.74 -19.42
N LYS A 2 7.92 -12.89 -20.23
CA LYS A 2 9.23 -13.30 -19.70
C LYS A 2 9.80 -12.18 -18.83
N VAL A 3 10.22 -12.51 -17.61
CA VAL A 3 10.78 -11.53 -16.66
C VAL A 3 12.31 -11.58 -16.77
N PRO A 4 13.02 -10.45 -16.97
CA PRO A 4 14.46 -10.48 -17.27
C PRO A 4 15.36 -11.01 -16.14
N TRP A 5 14.89 -10.96 -14.89
CA TRP A 5 15.65 -11.32 -13.69
C TRP A 5 15.17 -12.62 -13.03
N SER A 6 14.35 -13.41 -13.73
CA SER A 6 13.87 -14.70 -13.26
C SER A 6 13.76 -15.66 -14.43
N ASP A 7 14.08 -16.92 -14.19
CA ASP A 7 13.78 -18.05 -15.07
C ASP A 7 12.27 -18.33 -15.20
N HIS A 8 11.43 -17.69 -14.37
CA HIS A 8 9.98 -17.82 -14.39
C HIS A 8 9.28 -16.80 -15.31
N TYR A 9 8.10 -17.19 -15.81
CA TYR A 9 7.23 -16.31 -16.57
C TYR A 9 6.22 -15.61 -15.66
N ALA A 10 6.04 -14.30 -15.83
CA ALA A 10 4.96 -13.59 -15.17
C ALA A 10 3.62 -13.90 -15.85
N LEU A 11 2.68 -14.39 -15.04
CA LEU A 11 1.26 -14.49 -15.36
C LEU A 11 0.54 -13.22 -14.91
N LYS A 12 -0.30 -12.66 -15.79
CA LYS A 12 -1.15 -11.53 -15.48
C LYS A 12 -2.58 -11.87 -15.90
N ALA A 13 -3.45 -12.06 -14.92
CA ALA A 13 -4.88 -12.20 -15.14
C ALA A 13 -5.58 -10.89 -14.76
N ARG A 14 -6.64 -10.54 -15.49
CA ARG A 14 -7.62 -9.57 -15.02
C ARG A 14 -8.73 -10.37 -14.37
N ILE A 15 -8.90 -10.18 -13.07
CA ILE A 15 -10.02 -10.75 -12.33
C ILE A 15 -10.95 -9.59 -12.07
N ASP A 16 -12.20 -9.72 -12.50
CA ASP A 16 -13.25 -8.75 -12.18
C ASP A 16 -13.70 -8.99 -10.73
N VAL A 17 -12.81 -8.66 -9.79
CA VAL A 17 -13.16 -8.58 -8.38
C VAL A 17 -13.85 -7.25 -8.19
N PRO A 18 -15.09 -7.21 -7.68
CA PRO A 18 -15.67 -5.94 -7.28
C PRO A 18 -14.69 -5.28 -6.30
N PRO A 19 -14.46 -3.95 -6.39
CA PRO A 19 -13.68 -3.27 -5.37
C PRO A 19 -14.25 -3.70 -4.02
N PRO A 20 -13.39 -4.00 -3.02
CA PRO A 20 -13.88 -4.39 -1.70
C PRO A 20 -14.98 -3.42 -1.34
N PRO A 21 -16.16 -3.91 -0.91
CA PRO A 21 -17.29 -3.05 -0.63
C PRO A 21 -16.75 -1.87 0.15
N TYR A 22 -17.15 -0.66 -0.23
CA TYR A 22 -17.01 0.50 0.62
C TYR A 22 -17.88 0.15 1.85
N LEU A 23 -17.36 -0.71 2.72
CA LEU A 23 -17.98 -1.15 3.95
C LEU A 23 -18.25 0.16 4.66
N GLY A 24 -19.54 0.51 4.77
CA GLY A 24 -20.00 1.84 5.13
C GLY A 24 -19.36 2.35 6.42
N GLY A 25 -18.18 2.98 6.30
CA GLY A 25 -17.39 3.46 7.43
C GLY A 25 -16.61 2.39 8.22
N GLU A 26 -16.63 1.11 7.86
CA GLU A 26 -15.93 0.09 8.65
C GLU A 26 -14.42 0.13 8.40
N LEU A 27 -13.67 0.14 9.49
CA LEU A 27 -12.24 0.41 9.49
C LEU A 27 -11.49 -0.86 9.10
N ILE A 28 -10.81 -0.85 7.95
CA ILE A 28 -9.93 -1.97 7.58
C ILE A 28 -8.77 -1.98 8.57
N TRP A 29 -8.59 -3.06 9.32
CA TRP A 29 -7.46 -3.22 10.21
C TRP A 29 -6.33 -3.93 9.48
N ALA A 30 -5.16 -3.31 9.40
CA ALA A 30 -3.97 -3.99 8.89
C ALA A 30 -2.74 -3.62 9.71
N ARG A 31 -1.63 -4.30 9.44
CA ARG A 31 -0.31 -4.00 10.03
C ARG A 31 0.53 -3.30 8.96
N PRO A 32 0.62 -1.96 8.96
CA PRO A 32 1.36 -1.25 7.92
C PRO A 32 2.85 -1.54 8.07
N GLN A 33 3.47 -2.16 7.05
CA GLN A 33 4.88 -2.54 7.09
C GLN A 33 5.81 -1.34 7.31
N ARG A 34 5.45 -0.14 6.82
CA ARG A 34 6.21 1.10 7.04
C ARG A 34 6.29 1.52 8.52
N LEU A 35 5.36 1.05 9.35
CA LEU A 35 5.30 1.37 10.78
C LEU A 35 5.84 0.24 11.65
N MET A 36 6.34 -0.82 11.02
CA MET A 36 7.01 -1.93 11.68
C MET A 36 8.50 -1.60 11.81
N ASP A 37 9.07 -1.92 12.97
CA ASP A 37 10.52 -1.91 13.19
C ASP A 37 11.10 -3.26 12.73
N PRO A 38 11.82 -3.32 11.60
CA PRO A 38 12.30 -4.58 11.04
C PRO A 38 13.42 -5.20 11.87
N ASP A 39 14.24 -4.40 12.54
CA ASP A 39 15.38 -4.88 13.32
C ASP A 39 14.89 -5.46 14.65
N ARG A 40 13.98 -4.74 15.33
CA ARG A 40 13.30 -5.25 16.52
C ARG A 40 12.50 -6.53 16.23
N PHE A 41 11.87 -6.61 15.06
CA PHE A 41 11.18 -7.84 14.64
C PHE A 41 12.12 -9.03 14.49
N ARG A 42 13.26 -8.83 13.84
CA ARG A 42 14.27 -9.87 13.70
C ARG A 42 14.78 -10.30 15.08
N GLN A 43 15.10 -9.35 15.95
CA GLN A 43 15.58 -9.65 17.29
C GLN A 43 14.55 -10.44 18.10
N ALA A 44 13.28 -10.03 18.07
CA ALA A 44 12.21 -10.75 18.74
C ALA A 44 12.08 -12.19 18.23
N LEU A 45 12.27 -12.45 16.92
CA LEU A 45 12.27 -13.81 16.37
C LEU A 45 13.45 -14.66 16.87
N TRP A 46 14.61 -14.05 17.11
CA TRP A 46 15.79 -14.73 17.65
C TRP A 46 15.63 -15.12 19.12
N ASP A 47 14.93 -14.29 19.90
CA ASP A 47 14.70 -14.50 21.33
C ASP A 47 13.56 -15.50 21.61
N LEU A 48 12.82 -15.94 20.57
CA LEU A 48 11.79 -16.95 20.69
C LEU A 48 12.43 -18.33 20.95
N SER A 49 12.37 -18.77 22.19
CA SER A 49 12.65 -20.15 22.59
C SER A 49 11.39 -20.73 23.23
N PRO A 50 10.67 -21.64 22.55
CA PRO A 50 9.50 -22.24 23.15
C PRO A 50 9.91 -23.23 24.25
N PRO A 51 9.20 -23.29 25.37
CA PRO A 51 9.31 -24.40 26.30
C PRO A 51 8.57 -25.63 25.75
N GLY A 52 9.18 -26.82 25.79
CA GLY A 52 8.48 -28.08 25.54
C GLY A 52 9.37 -29.24 25.12
N ASP A 53 9.17 -30.41 25.73
CA ASP A 53 9.86 -31.68 25.42
C ASP A 53 9.10 -32.54 24.39
N SER A 54 7.89 -32.12 24.01
CA SER A 54 7.02 -32.75 23.00
C SER A 54 7.01 -31.93 21.70
N LEU A 55 6.51 -32.46 20.57
CA LEU A 55 6.44 -31.72 19.30
C LEU A 55 5.22 -30.80 19.16
N THR A 56 4.14 -31.04 19.91
CA THR A 56 2.89 -30.25 19.83
C THR A 56 2.93 -28.99 20.69
N GLU A 57 3.51 -29.05 21.87
CA GLU A 57 3.70 -27.90 22.78
C GLU A 57 4.53 -26.76 22.16
N PRO A 58 5.66 -27.03 21.47
CA PRO A 58 6.47 -26.00 20.84
C PRO A 58 5.72 -25.27 19.74
N VAL A 59 4.92 -25.96 18.93
CA VAL A 59 4.19 -25.32 17.81
C VAL A 59 3.18 -24.31 18.33
N GLU A 60 2.44 -24.66 19.38
CA GLU A 60 1.45 -23.78 20.00
C GLU A 60 2.10 -22.64 20.80
N GLY A 61 3.21 -22.93 21.49
CA GLY A 61 4.07 -21.94 22.14
C GLY A 61 4.66 -20.94 21.14
N TRP A 62 5.23 -21.43 20.03
CA TRP A 62 5.74 -20.61 18.92
C TRP A 62 4.65 -19.71 18.35
N ASN A 63 3.48 -20.25 18.03
CA ASN A 63 2.38 -19.46 17.47
C ASN A 63 1.94 -18.35 18.42
N THR A 64 1.84 -18.66 19.72
CA THR A 64 1.41 -17.69 20.73
C THR A 64 2.45 -16.59 20.94
N GLN A 65 3.72 -16.96 21.11
CA GLN A 65 4.79 -16.00 21.32
C GLN A 65 5.05 -15.14 20.05
N LEU A 66 5.02 -15.76 18.87
CA LEU A 66 5.13 -15.05 17.59
C LEU A 66 3.99 -14.05 17.41
N LEU A 67 2.76 -14.45 17.71
CA LEU A 67 1.60 -13.57 17.63
C LEU A 67 1.73 -12.38 18.60
N ALA A 68 2.22 -12.62 19.82
CA ALA A 68 2.48 -11.57 20.80
C ALA A 68 3.54 -10.58 20.32
N ALA A 69 4.68 -11.08 19.83
CA ALA A 69 5.75 -10.24 19.26
C ALA A 69 5.26 -9.42 18.06
N ILE A 70 4.47 -10.02 17.16
CA ILE A 70 3.87 -9.29 16.03
C ILE A 70 2.90 -8.21 16.52
N ASN A 71 2.11 -8.47 17.57
CA ASN A 71 1.21 -7.47 18.16
C ASN A 71 1.96 -6.30 18.81
N GLU A 72 3.09 -6.56 19.44
CA GLU A 72 3.94 -5.55 20.04
C GLU A 72 4.66 -4.69 18.99
N ILE A 73 5.27 -5.33 18.00
CA ILE A 73 6.17 -4.68 17.03
C ILE A 73 5.41 -4.05 15.88
N ALA A 74 4.31 -4.67 15.46
CA ALA A 74 3.47 -4.22 14.36
C ALA A 74 1.99 -4.29 14.76
N PRO A 75 1.53 -3.44 15.69
CA PRO A 75 0.14 -3.45 16.13
C PRO A 75 -0.79 -3.22 14.94
N LYS A 76 -1.95 -3.90 14.95
CA LYS A 76 -2.99 -3.63 13.97
C LYS A 76 -3.41 -2.16 14.09
N ARG A 77 -3.48 -1.49 12.95
CA ARG A 77 -3.91 -0.09 12.86
C ARG A 77 -5.06 0.05 11.88
N PRO A 78 -5.90 1.06 12.09
CA PRO A 78 -6.83 1.53 11.09
C PRO A 78 -6.11 1.88 9.78
N LEU A 79 -6.33 1.09 8.73
CA LEU A 79 -6.15 1.57 7.38
C LEU A 79 -7.35 2.45 7.07
N ARG A 80 -7.17 3.76 7.29
CA ARG A 80 -8.04 4.71 6.61
C ARG A 80 -7.77 4.55 5.11
N PRO A 81 -8.77 4.23 4.27
CA PRO A 81 -8.63 4.34 2.84
C PRO A 81 -8.21 5.79 2.60
N ARG A 82 -6.94 6.00 2.26
CA ARG A 82 -6.37 7.34 2.11
C ARG A 82 -6.84 7.91 0.78
N ARG A 83 -8.15 8.10 0.63
CA ARG A 83 -8.71 9.10 -0.26
C ARG A 83 -8.50 10.43 0.45
N ASN A 84 -7.26 10.92 0.43
CA ASN A 84 -7.01 12.33 0.62
C ASN A 84 -7.62 13.03 -0.59
N TRP A 85 -8.94 13.22 -0.57
CA TRP A 85 -9.55 14.28 -1.34
C TRP A 85 -9.11 15.52 -0.58
N ALA A 86 -8.10 16.19 -1.11
CA ALA A 86 -7.88 17.54 -0.64
C ALA A 86 -9.21 18.28 -0.92
N PRO A 87 -9.79 19.01 0.05
CA PRO A 87 -11.12 19.63 -0.12
C PRO A 87 -11.20 20.51 -1.38
N TRP A 88 -10.07 21.04 -1.81
CA TRP A 88 -9.91 21.84 -3.01
C TRP A 88 -9.71 21.03 -4.31
N PHE A 89 -9.49 19.71 -4.26
CA PHE A 89 -9.22 18.87 -5.43
C PHE A 89 -10.53 18.35 -6.05
N THR A 90 -11.23 19.28 -6.72
CA THR A 90 -12.53 19.07 -7.35
C THR A 90 -12.48 18.10 -8.55
N LYS A 91 -13.65 17.71 -9.07
CA LYS A 91 -13.76 16.84 -10.26
C LYS A 91 -13.15 17.52 -11.50
N GLU A 92 -13.29 18.83 -11.58
CA GLU A 92 -12.81 19.71 -12.65
C GLU A 92 -11.28 19.70 -12.70
N LEU A 93 -10.61 19.96 -11.57
CA LEU A 93 -9.14 19.90 -11.47
C LEU A 93 -8.61 18.49 -11.79
N ARG A 94 -9.36 17.45 -11.43
CA ARG A 94 -9.00 16.08 -11.76
C ARG A 94 -9.08 15.79 -13.26
N LYS A 95 -10.10 16.35 -13.93
CA LYS A 95 -10.26 16.25 -15.39
C LYS A 95 -9.11 16.99 -16.08
N MET A 96 -8.86 18.24 -15.71
CA MET A 96 -7.74 19.04 -16.24
C MET A 96 -6.39 18.33 -16.07
N LYS A 97 -6.10 17.76 -14.89
CA LYS A 97 -4.84 17.02 -14.66
C LYS A 97 -4.75 15.68 -15.41
N ARG A 98 -5.88 15.08 -15.83
CA ARG A 98 -5.86 13.90 -16.72
C ARG A 98 -5.63 14.33 -18.16
N ASP A 99 -6.28 15.41 -18.59
CA ASP A 99 -6.16 15.95 -19.94
C ASP A 99 -4.73 16.47 -20.18
N LEU A 100 -4.14 17.19 -19.22
CA LEU A 100 -2.72 17.57 -19.25
C LEU A 100 -1.80 16.36 -19.44
N ARG A 101 -1.98 15.30 -18.64
CA ARG A 101 -1.18 14.06 -18.77
C ARG A 101 -1.44 13.30 -20.07
N ARG A 102 -2.60 13.49 -20.69
CA ARG A 102 -2.91 12.93 -22.01
C ARG A 102 -2.14 13.70 -23.08
N LEU A 103 -2.20 15.02 -23.04
CA LEU A 103 -1.47 15.92 -23.94
C LEU A 103 0.04 15.74 -23.80
N GLU A 104 0.58 15.64 -22.59
CA GLU A 104 2.01 15.36 -22.36
C GLU A 104 2.48 14.04 -22.99
N ARG A 105 1.62 13.01 -23.02
CA ARG A 105 1.92 11.71 -23.65
C ARG A 105 1.80 11.75 -25.16
N GLU A 106 0.88 12.58 -25.66
CA GLU A 106 0.57 12.69 -27.09
C GLU A 106 1.55 13.62 -27.82
N TYR A 107 1.97 14.71 -27.16
CA TYR A 107 2.82 15.76 -27.74
C TYR A 107 4.21 15.86 -27.09
N GLY A 108 4.60 14.84 -26.31
CA GLY A 108 5.92 14.63 -25.69
C GLY A 108 6.91 15.79 -25.79
N GLY A 109 6.82 16.77 -24.88
CA GLY A 109 7.91 17.74 -24.64
C GLY A 109 7.65 19.22 -24.94
N VAL A 110 6.41 19.69 -25.04
CA VAL A 110 6.15 21.15 -25.07
C VAL A 110 6.37 21.74 -23.66
N PRO A 111 7.14 22.82 -23.48
CA PRO A 111 7.47 23.34 -22.16
C PRO A 111 6.21 23.81 -21.42
N VAL A 112 6.09 23.40 -20.16
CA VAL A 112 5.00 23.69 -19.20
C VAL A 112 4.72 25.20 -19.02
N MET A 113 5.61 26.06 -19.52
CA MET A 113 5.56 27.52 -19.42
C MET A 113 4.42 28.16 -20.23
N GLU A 114 4.05 27.63 -21.40
CA GLU A 114 3.02 28.25 -22.25
C GLU A 114 1.58 28.01 -21.77
N LEU A 115 1.35 27.01 -20.90
CA LEU A 115 0.02 26.71 -20.36
C LEU A 115 -0.25 27.39 -19.01
N GLN A 116 0.77 28.00 -18.38
CA GLN A 116 0.58 28.77 -17.14
C GLN A 116 0.00 30.16 -17.39
N GLU A 117 0.32 30.80 -18.51
CA GLU A 117 -0.24 32.12 -18.85
C GLU A 117 -1.75 32.08 -19.12
N TYR A 118 -2.26 30.96 -19.68
CA TYR A 118 -3.70 30.75 -19.86
C TYR A 118 -4.49 30.62 -18.55
N LEU A 119 -3.84 30.25 -17.44
CA LEU A 119 -4.47 30.07 -16.14
C LEU A 119 -4.39 31.31 -15.24
N ILE A 120 -3.48 32.25 -15.53
CA ILE A 120 -3.32 33.50 -14.76
C ILE A 120 -4.25 34.62 -15.31
N GLY A 121 -4.67 34.56 -16.58
CA GLY A 121 -5.56 35.56 -17.19
C GLY A 121 -7.05 35.48 -16.79
N PHE A 122 -7.43 34.65 -15.82
CA PHE A 122 -8.82 34.45 -15.39
C PHE A 122 -9.01 34.52 -13.85
N LEU A 123 -8.04 35.09 -13.13
CA LEU A 123 -8.22 35.61 -11.77
C LEU A 123 -8.37 37.13 -11.82
#